data_AF-A0A3A5T456-F1
#
_entry.id   AF-A0A3A5T456-F1
#
_cell.length_a   1.000
_cell.length_b   1.000
_cell.length_c   1.000
_cell.angle_alpha   90.00
_cell.angle_beta   90.00
_cell.angle_gamma   90.00
#
_symmetry.space_group_name_H-M   'P 1'
#
loop_
_entity.id
_entity.type
_entity.pdbx_description
1 polymer ?
#
loop_
_entity_poly.entity_id
_entity_poly.type
_entity_poly.pdbx_seq_one_letter_code
_entity_poly.pdbx_strand_id
1 'polypeptide(L)'
;MSDKILQMFFDIGRWKKAIEKGVLKDIRKDQLIRLTDEHTRMAMADAMIQGKYEIAPPHTAQIPKENGEFRTVYINEPVDRVVLGIANDLLFELMPEMVHPSCKSYQSGIGCGSVVTEASRRIAETRGGGILGWKSDLSKYFDSVPIRYIDEAFDKVEARHGRSSLIDVLRKYYHNDLYFDEDNRLQAKYQSLKQGCPVASWLADVLLHDLDGELSGMTGYYIRYSDDMLFIGKDYGKAMQVLEQRLGEKSMKLNPKKVEYLMSDRWFKFLGFSIKGDMISPSASRIKTFQKEIERRTIRNPRTTPAKAVNAVNRYLYKGNGEFSWATQVLPVCNVRRDLDELNKFVMDCLRAVSTGKRKVGGLGYVSTGQDGCIVRGKGRNVKANRGKTPGIIPGYLTIGCMRGALLTSRAVYNTLVASL
;
A
#
# COMPACT_ATOMS: atom_id res chain seq x y z
N MET A 1 23.64 -30.04 14.45
CA MET A 1 22.70 -30.00 13.31
C MET A 1 23.10 -28.84 12.41
N SER A 2 23.01 -29.03 11.10
CA SER A 2 23.29 -27.97 10.12
C SER A 2 22.23 -26.86 10.23
N ASP A 3 22.64 -25.59 10.33
CA ASP A 3 21.74 -24.42 10.34
C ASP A 3 21.10 -24.24 8.95
N LYS A 4 19.97 -24.93 8.74
CA LYS A 4 19.28 -24.98 7.44
C LYS A 4 18.76 -23.60 7.01
N ILE A 5 18.26 -22.80 7.96
CA ILE A 5 17.74 -21.47 7.68
C ILE A 5 18.87 -20.58 7.16
N LEU A 6 20.04 -20.60 7.80
CA LEU A 6 21.20 -19.83 7.37
C LEU A 6 21.71 -20.27 6.00
N GLN A 7 21.71 -21.58 5.71
CA GLN A 7 22.04 -22.09 4.37
C GLN A 7 21.07 -21.57 3.29
N MET A 8 19.77 -21.60 3.55
CA MET A 8 18.76 -21.07 2.62
C MET A 8 18.83 -19.55 2.47
N PHE A 9 19.25 -18.85 3.54
CA PHE A 9 19.49 -17.41 3.52
C PHE A 9 20.67 -17.04 2.61
N PHE A 10 21.73 -17.85 2.58
CA PHE A 10 22.89 -17.66 1.70
C PHE A 10 22.75 -18.31 0.31
N ASP A 11 21.55 -18.75 -0.08
CA ASP A 11 21.29 -19.16 -1.47
C ASP A 11 21.63 -18.05 -2.46
N ILE A 12 22.44 -18.39 -3.47
CA ILE A 12 22.98 -17.41 -4.43
C ILE A 12 21.87 -16.74 -5.26
N GLY A 13 20.80 -17.48 -5.59
CA GLY A 13 19.66 -16.95 -6.32
C GLY A 13 18.92 -15.88 -5.52
N ARG A 14 18.77 -16.11 -4.21
CA ARG A 14 18.13 -15.16 -3.28
C ARG A 14 18.95 -13.88 -3.14
N TRP A 15 20.27 -13.99 -2.99
CA TRP A 15 21.18 -12.84 -2.93
C TRP A 15 21.18 -12.04 -4.23
N LYS A 16 21.25 -12.72 -5.38
CA LYS A 16 21.17 -12.06 -6.70
C LYS A 16 19.90 -11.24 -6.84
N LYS A 17 18.74 -11.84 -6.54
CA LYS A 17 17.43 -11.16 -6.58
C LYS A 17 17.38 -9.97 -5.63
N ALA A 18 17.94 -10.10 -4.43
CA ALA A 18 17.95 -9.02 -3.44
C ALA A 18 18.85 -7.84 -3.86
N ILE A 19 20.00 -8.12 -4.47
CA ILE A 19 20.91 -7.10 -5.02
C ILE A 19 20.26 -6.36 -6.19
N GLU A 20 19.60 -7.08 -7.12
CA GLU A 20 18.83 -6.48 -8.23
C GLU A 20 17.70 -5.59 -7.71
N LYS A 21 16.93 -6.04 -6.72
CA LYS A 21 15.94 -5.21 -6.01
C LYS A 21 16.59 -3.99 -5.36
N GLY A 22 17.81 -4.12 -4.84
CA GLY A 22 18.57 -3.04 -4.22
C GLY A 22 18.88 -1.89 -5.17
N VAL A 23 19.18 -2.19 -6.44
CA VAL A 23 19.38 -1.18 -7.50
C VAL A 23 18.14 -0.31 -7.68
N LEU A 24 16.95 -0.92 -7.65
CA LEU A 24 15.67 -0.20 -7.77
C LEU A 24 15.30 0.61 -6.52
N LYS A 25 15.94 0.32 -5.38
CA LYS A 25 15.71 0.98 -4.08
C LYS A 25 16.72 2.09 -3.77
N ASP A 26 17.48 2.51 -4.78
CA ASP A 26 18.52 3.55 -4.69
C ASP A 26 19.57 3.26 -3.61
N ILE A 27 19.86 1.97 -3.39
CA ILE A 27 21.00 1.56 -2.57
C ILE A 27 22.27 1.89 -3.35
N ARG A 28 23.26 2.51 -2.69
CA ARG A 28 24.49 2.91 -3.36
C ARG A 28 25.17 1.71 -4.03
N LYS A 29 25.57 1.90 -5.29
CA LYS A 29 26.12 0.83 -6.14
C LYS A 29 27.40 0.21 -5.56
N ASP A 30 28.25 1.00 -4.91
CA ASP A 30 29.46 0.50 -4.25
C ASP A 30 29.15 -0.54 -3.18
N GLN A 31 28.09 -0.33 -2.39
CA GLN A 31 27.64 -1.28 -1.38
C GLN A 31 27.07 -2.54 -2.02
N LEU A 32 26.25 -2.41 -3.07
CA LEU A 32 25.71 -3.57 -3.78
C LEU A 32 26.80 -4.42 -4.43
N ILE A 33 27.81 -3.80 -5.03
CA ILE A 33 28.96 -4.49 -5.63
C ILE A 33 29.69 -5.32 -4.58
N ARG A 34 29.91 -4.78 -3.37
CA ARG A 34 30.51 -5.56 -2.27
C ARG A 34 29.71 -6.81 -1.94
N LEU A 35 28.38 -6.75 -1.98
CA LEU A 35 27.53 -7.91 -1.72
C LEU A 35 27.53 -8.94 -2.86
N THR A 36 28.07 -8.61 -4.05
CA THR A 36 28.26 -9.57 -5.14
C THR A 36 29.48 -10.47 -4.92
N ASP A 37 30.44 -10.04 -4.11
CA ASP A 37 31.63 -10.81 -3.77
C ASP A 37 31.31 -11.94 -2.79
N GLU A 38 31.83 -13.12 -3.09
CA GLU A 38 31.65 -14.33 -2.29
C GLU A 38 32.36 -14.23 -0.95
N HIS A 39 33.58 -13.68 -0.91
CA HIS A 39 34.34 -13.52 0.34
C HIS A 39 33.59 -12.63 1.33
N THR A 40 32.97 -11.56 0.85
CA THR A 40 32.11 -10.70 1.65
C THR A 40 30.94 -11.48 2.25
N ARG A 41 30.22 -12.28 1.47
CA ARG A 41 29.09 -13.09 1.97
C ARG A 41 29.54 -14.18 2.95
N MET A 42 30.67 -14.84 2.69
CA MET A 42 31.24 -15.83 3.61
C MET A 42 31.64 -15.21 4.94
N ALA A 43 32.26 -14.01 4.93
CA ALA A 43 32.59 -13.29 6.15
C ALA A 43 31.34 -12.88 6.95
N MET A 44 30.26 -12.50 6.26
CA MET A 44 28.97 -12.25 6.93
C MET A 44 28.41 -13.53 7.56
N ALA A 45 28.45 -14.67 6.84
CA ALA A 45 27.99 -15.95 7.36
C ALA A 45 28.78 -16.38 8.61
N ASP A 46 30.11 -16.30 8.56
CA ASP A 46 31.00 -16.61 9.69
C ASP A 46 30.71 -15.70 10.90
N ALA A 47 30.53 -14.39 10.67
CA ALA A 47 30.15 -13.46 11.72
C ALA A 47 28.78 -13.79 12.34
N MET A 48 27.79 -14.24 11.54
CA MET A 48 26.49 -14.69 12.05
C MET A 48 26.65 -15.94 12.93
N ILE A 49 27.38 -16.95 12.45
CA ILE A 49 27.63 -18.22 13.17
C ILE A 49 28.35 -17.97 14.49
N GLN A 50 29.33 -17.06 14.50
CA GLN A 50 30.07 -16.69 15.71
C GLN A 50 29.27 -15.74 16.63
N GLY A 51 28.05 -15.34 16.25
CA GLY A 51 27.22 -14.41 17.01
C GLY A 51 27.75 -12.97 17.04
N LYS A 52 28.66 -12.60 16.13
CA LYS A 52 29.30 -11.29 16.02
C LYS A 52 28.64 -10.36 15.00
N TYR A 53 27.73 -10.86 14.17
CA TYR A 53 26.98 -10.03 13.23
C TYR A 53 25.86 -9.28 13.95
N GLU A 54 25.81 -7.96 13.77
CA GLU A 54 24.75 -7.09 14.30
C GLU A 54 24.21 -6.18 13.20
N ILE A 55 22.89 -6.03 13.15
CA ILE A 55 22.22 -5.06 12.29
C ILE A 55 22.36 -3.69 12.95
N ALA A 56 22.77 -2.67 12.16
CA ALA A 56 22.99 -1.34 12.69
C ALA A 56 21.68 -0.69 13.19
N PRO A 57 21.74 0.19 14.20
CA PRO A 57 20.62 1.02 14.60
C PRO A 57 20.02 1.79 13.40
N PRO A 58 18.70 1.75 13.19
CA PRO A 58 18.08 2.43 12.06
C PRO A 58 18.02 3.95 12.29
N HIS A 59 17.82 4.70 11.20
CA HIS A 59 17.54 6.14 11.23
C HIS A 59 16.03 6.40 11.20
N THR A 60 15.53 7.39 11.94
CA THR A 60 14.14 7.79 11.83
C THR A 60 13.91 8.77 10.69
N ALA A 61 12.77 8.64 10.02
CA ALA A 61 12.24 9.68 9.12
C ALA A 61 10.75 9.91 9.35
N GLN A 62 10.29 11.13 9.18
CA GLN A 62 8.86 11.48 9.27
C GLN A 62 8.19 11.47 7.90
N ILE A 63 7.23 10.57 7.71
CA ILE A 63 6.37 10.52 6.52
C ILE A 63 5.05 11.24 6.81
N PRO A 64 4.68 12.28 6.04
CA PRO A 64 3.42 12.99 6.25
C PRO A 64 2.22 12.09 5.93
N LYS A 65 1.23 12.07 6.83
CA LYS A 65 -0.08 11.46 6.63
C LYS A 65 -1.04 12.44 5.93
N GLU A 66 -2.14 11.92 5.40
CA GLU A 66 -3.19 12.71 4.74
C GLU A 66 -3.83 13.76 5.66
N ASN A 67 -3.82 13.54 6.99
CA ASN A 67 -4.42 14.41 8.00
C ASN A 67 -3.45 15.48 8.55
N GLY A 68 -2.21 15.55 8.04
CA GLY A 68 -1.18 16.49 8.51
C GLY A 68 -0.37 16.00 9.71
N GLU A 69 -0.72 14.85 10.30
CA GLU A 69 0.17 14.18 11.24
C GLU A 69 1.35 13.53 10.51
N PHE A 70 2.39 13.14 11.24
CA PHE A 70 3.51 12.38 10.71
C PHE A 70 3.49 10.93 11.21
N ARG A 71 4.08 10.05 10.41
CA ARG A 71 4.35 8.65 10.73
C ARG A 71 5.87 8.50 10.77
N THR A 72 6.39 8.10 11.93
CA THR A 72 7.80 7.78 12.07
C THR A 72 8.08 6.43 11.42
N VAL A 73 9.09 6.39 10.55
CA VAL A 73 9.62 5.15 9.97
C VAL A 73 11.08 4.99 10.34
N TYR A 74 11.52 3.75 10.44
CA TYR A 74 12.88 3.32 10.73
C TYR A 74 13.53 2.81 9.45
N ILE A 75 14.60 3.49 9.03
CA ILE A 75 15.34 3.24 7.81
C ILE A 75 16.68 2.62 8.20
N ASN A 76 16.85 1.33 7.90
CA ASN A 76 18.12 0.63 8.10
C ASN A 76 19.23 1.11 7.16
N GLU A 77 20.47 0.82 7.55
CA GLU A 77 21.62 0.98 6.68
C GLU A 77 21.46 0.21 5.35
N PRO A 78 22.11 0.66 4.26
CA PRO A 78 21.84 0.11 2.95
C PRO A 78 22.11 -1.40 2.82
N VAL A 79 23.17 -1.92 3.45
CA VAL A 79 23.47 -3.36 3.48
C VAL A 79 22.41 -4.12 4.30
N ASP A 80 22.03 -3.59 5.46
CA ASP A 80 21.02 -4.20 6.32
C ASP A 80 19.64 -4.27 5.66
N ARG A 81 19.29 -3.30 4.81
CA ARG A 81 18.06 -3.36 3.99
C ARG A 81 18.05 -4.55 3.03
N VAL A 82 19.21 -4.99 2.55
CA VAL A 82 19.35 -6.21 1.72
C VAL A 82 19.18 -7.44 2.59
N VAL A 83 19.92 -7.54 3.70
CA VAL A 83 19.86 -8.65 4.67
C VAL A 83 18.45 -8.86 5.20
N LEU A 84 17.80 -7.81 5.70
CA LEU A 84 16.43 -7.86 6.20
C LEU A 84 15.42 -8.17 5.09
N GLY A 85 15.67 -7.72 3.85
CA GLY A 85 14.84 -8.05 2.69
C GLY A 85 14.89 -9.54 2.35
N ILE A 86 16.08 -10.14 2.35
CA ILE A 86 16.29 -11.58 2.16
C ILE A 86 15.62 -12.36 3.29
N ALA A 87 15.84 -11.94 4.55
CA ALA A 87 15.25 -12.58 5.72
C ALA A 87 13.72 -12.56 5.67
N ASN A 88 13.12 -11.43 5.30
CA ASN A 88 11.67 -11.32 5.13
C ASN A 88 11.14 -12.29 4.06
N ASP A 89 11.72 -12.26 2.86
CA ASP A 89 11.30 -13.15 1.76
C ASP A 89 11.44 -14.63 2.17
N LEU A 90 12.51 -14.98 2.92
CA LEU A 90 12.74 -16.32 3.44
C LEU A 90 11.72 -16.72 4.52
N LEU A 91 11.36 -15.83 5.44
CA LEU A 91 10.37 -16.12 6.49
C LEU A 91 8.98 -16.41 5.91
N PHE A 92 8.56 -15.67 4.88
CA PHE A 92 7.33 -15.97 4.14
C PHE A 92 7.37 -17.33 3.44
N GLU A 93 8.54 -17.76 2.93
CA GLU A 93 8.73 -19.05 2.28
C GLU A 93 8.80 -20.23 3.27
N LEU A 94 9.42 -20.02 4.44
CA LEU A 94 9.59 -21.06 5.47
C LEU A 94 8.29 -21.34 6.23
N MET A 95 7.46 -20.31 6.46
CA MET A 95 6.26 -20.38 7.28
C MET A 95 5.02 -19.83 6.56
N PRO A 96 4.68 -20.30 5.35
CA PRO A 96 3.51 -19.80 4.61
C PRO A 96 2.20 -20.04 5.37
N GLU A 97 2.12 -21.11 6.17
CA GLU A 97 0.94 -21.43 6.99
C GLU A 97 0.71 -20.46 8.16
N MET A 98 1.75 -19.71 8.58
CA MET A 98 1.58 -18.69 9.63
C MET A 98 0.84 -17.46 9.09
N VAL A 99 0.77 -17.28 7.77
CA VAL A 99 -0.04 -16.21 7.16
C VAL A 99 -1.45 -16.76 6.95
N HIS A 100 -2.41 -16.25 7.71
CA HIS A 100 -3.79 -16.72 7.59
C HIS A 100 -4.35 -16.40 6.19
N PRO A 101 -5.14 -17.29 5.55
CA PRO A 101 -5.68 -17.04 4.20
C PRO A 101 -6.53 -15.77 4.05
N SER A 102 -7.16 -15.28 5.13
CA SER A 102 -7.87 -13.98 5.13
C SER A 102 -6.96 -12.76 5.24
N CYS A 103 -5.68 -12.93 5.59
CA CYS A 103 -4.67 -11.88 5.51
C CYS A 103 -4.13 -11.81 4.08
N LYS A 104 -4.13 -10.62 3.47
CA LYS A 104 -3.82 -10.39 2.05
C LYS A 104 -2.66 -9.42 1.80
N SER A 105 -2.14 -8.80 2.85
CA SER A 105 -0.99 -7.89 2.78
C SER A 105 0.29 -8.63 2.42
N TYR A 106 1.26 -7.86 1.89
CA TYR A 106 2.66 -8.22 1.65
C TYR A 106 2.95 -9.51 0.86
N GLN A 107 1.92 -10.16 0.34
CA GLN A 107 2.01 -11.39 -0.44
C GLN A 107 2.15 -11.10 -1.93
N SER A 108 3.02 -11.88 -2.57
CA SER A 108 3.24 -11.77 -4.01
C SER A 108 1.96 -12.13 -4.79
N GLY A 109 1.62 -11.32 -5.79
CA GLY A 109 0.45 -11.55 -6.64
C GLY A 109 -0.89 -11.06 -6.07
N ILE A 110 -0.93 -10.55 -4.84
CA ILE A 110 -2.16 -10.04 -4.20
C ILE A 110 -2.12 -8.50 -4.14
N GLY A 111 -2.90 -7.85 -4.99
CA GLY A 111 -3.01 -6.39 -5.02
C GLY A 111 -4.25 -5.88 -4.27
N CYS A 112 -4.20 -4.65 -3.74
CA CYS A 112 -5.36 -4.01 -3.11
C CYS A 112 -6.63 -4.04 -3.99
N GLY A 113 -6.45 -3.95 -5.31
CA GLY A 113 -7.55 -3.97 -6.27
C GLY A 113 -8.36 -5.26 -6.25
N SER A 114 -7.71 -6.44 -6.18
CA SER A 114 -8.43 -7.71 -6.13
C SER A 114 -9.18 -7.89 -4.81
N VAL A 115 -8.58 -7.44 -3.70
CA VAL A 115 -9.20 -7.45 -2.38
C VAL A 115 -10.46 -6.56 -2.35
N VAL A 116 -10.38 -5.36 -2.94
CA VAL A 116 -11.52 -4.44 -3.04
C VAL A 116 -12.63 -4.97 -3.93
N THR A 117 -12.30 -5.58 -5.07
CA THR A 117 -13.29 -6.21 -5.96
C THR A 117 -14.02 -7.35 -5.27
N GLU A 118 -13.30 -8.21 -4.55
CA GLU A 118 -13.90 -9.30 -3.77
C GLU A 118 -14.79 -8.75 -2.64
N ALA A 119 -14.33 -7.74 -1.90
CA ALA A 119 -15.14 -7.09 -0.87
C ALA A 119 -16.44 -6.50 -1.44
N SER A 120 -16.38 -5.80 -2.58
CA SER A 120 -17.55 -5.26 -3.26
C SER A 120 -18.53 -6.35 -3.69
N ARG A 121 -18.03 -7.47 -4.22
CA ARG A 121 -18.86 -8.63 -4.56
C ARG A 121 -19.58 -9.20 -3.32
N ARG A 122 -18.87 -9.38 -2.21
CA ARG A 122 -19.45 -9.90 -0.95
C ARG A 122 -20.52 -8.97 -0.37
N ILE A 123 -20.33 -7.66 -0.50
CA ILE A 123 -21.32 -6.65 -0.10
C ILE A 123 -22.56 -6.76 -0.98
N ALA A 124 -22.42 -6.87 -2.29
CA ALA A 124 -23.54 -7.02 -3.22
C ALA A 124 -24.35 -8.32 -2.98
N GLU A 125 -23.68 -9.38 -2.53
CA GLU A 125 -24.32 -10.66 -2.17
C GLU A 125 -25.04 -10.61 -0.80
N THR A 126 -24.70 -9.65 0.05
CA THR A 126 -25.30 -9.51 1.38
C THR A 126 -26.71 -8.93 1.26
N ARG A 127 -27.71 -9.71 1.68
CA ARG A 127 -29.13 -9.29 1.64
C ARG A 127 -29.49 -8.52 2.92
N GLY A 128 -30.14 -7.37 2.76
CA GLY A 128 -30.71 -6.59 3.86
C GLY A 128 -30.46 -5.09 3.73
N GLY A 129 -31.34 -4.27 4.33
CA GLY A 129 -31.09 -2.85 4.55
C GLY A 129 -30.44 -2.61 5.91
N GLY A 130 -29.59 -1.58 6.02
CA GLY A 130 -28.98 -1.18 7.28
C GLY A 130 -27.48 -1.46 7.34
N ILE A 131 -27.01 -1.97 8.48
CA ILE A 131 -25.59 -2.26 8.74
C ILE A 131 -25.22 -3.60 8.09
N LEU A 132 -24.27 -3.57 7.17
CA LEU A 132 -23.77 -4.74 6.44
C LEU A 132 -22.55 -5.38 7.11
N GLY A 133 -21.87 -4.64 7.98
CA GLY A 133 -20.57 -5.01 8.50
C GLY A 133 -19.82 -3.83 9.11
N TRP A 134 -18.51 -3.96 9.22
CA TRP A 134 -17.62 -2.89 9.65
C TRP A 134 -16.30 -2.96 8.92
N LYS A 135 -15.63 -1.82 8.83
CA LYS A 135 -14.18 -1.76 8.66
C LYS A 135 -13.54 -1.14 9.89
N SER A 136 -12.31 -1.51 10.18
CA SER A 136 -11.54 -0.96 11.28
C SER A 136 -10.06 -0.95 10.94
N ASP A 137 -9.28 -0.25 11.76
CA ASP A 137 -7.84 -0.46 11.80
C ASP A 137 -7.30 -0.48 13.22
N LEU A 138 -6.09 -0.99 13.35
CA LEU A 138 -5.36 -1.02 14.62
C LEU A 138 -4.73 0.35 14.91
N SER A 139 -4.84 0.79 16.15
CA SER A 139 -4.21 2.02 16.62
C SER A 139 -2.70 1.81 16.75
N LYS A 140 -1.92 2.50 15.90
CA LYS A 140 -0.45 2.48 15.92
C LYS A 140 0.13 1.07 15.94
N TYR A 141 -0.42 0.16 15.12
CA TYR A 141 -0.07 -1.27 15.15
C TYR A 141 1.44 -1.52 15.21
N PHE A 142 2.18 -0.98 14.23
CA PHE A 142 3.64 -1.12 14.12
C PHE A 142 4.44 -0.52 15.29
N ASP A 143 3.83 0.34 16.11
CA ASP A 143 4.46 0.98 17.26
C ASP A 143 4.01 0.37 18.60
N SER A 144 3.11 -0.62 18.57
CA SER A 144 2.38 -1.10 19.75
C SER A 144 2.55 -2.57 20.06
N VAL A 145 3.08 -3.37 19.12
CA VAL A 145 3.32 -4.80 19.32
C VAL A 145 4.33 -5.03 20.44
N PRO A 146 3.97 -5.76 21.52
CA PRO A 146 4.92 -6.17 22.55
C PRO A 146 5.96 -7.17 22.07
N ILE A 147 7.20 -7.07 22.59
CA ILE A 147 8.35 -7.89 22.18
C ILE A 147 8.10 -9.40 22.32
N ARG A 148 7.36 -9.82 23.36
CA ARG A 148 7.02 -11.24 23.57
C ARG A 148 6.37 -11.90 22.36
N TYR A 149 5.54 -11.17 21.60
CA TYR A 149 4.86 -11.73 20.44
C TYR A 149 5.80 -11.85 19.24
N ILE A 150 6.78 -10.95 19.12
CA ILE A 150 7.85 -11.05 18.13
C ILE A 150 8.71 -12.28 18.45
N ASP A 151 9.07 -12.47 19.71
CA ASP A 151 9.82 -13.64 20.16
C ASP A 151 9.06 -14.95 19.91
N GLU A 152 7.77 -15.01 20.25
CA GLU A 152 6.90 -16.18 19.97
C GLU A 152 6.85 -16.52 18.47
N ALA A 153 6.85 -15.51 17.59
CA ALA A 153 6.87 -15.74 16.14
C ALA A 153 8.19 -16.38 15.69
N PHE A 154 9.32 -15.91 16.20
CA PHE A 154 10.62 -16.51 15.94
C PHE A 154 10.75 -17.92 16.55
N ASP A 155 10.19 -18.14 17.74
CA ASP A 155 10.18 -19.45 18.40
C ASP A 155 9.41 -20.48 17.56
N LYS A 156 8.28 -20.08 16.93
CA LYS A 156 7.53 -20.96 16.00
C LYS A 156 8.36 -21.36 14.77
N VAL A 157 9.19 -20.46 14.25
CA VAL A 157 10.11 -20.76 13.13
C VAL A 157 11.14 -21.80 13.56
N GLU A 158 11.81 -21.57 14.69
CA GLU A 158 12.89 -22.45 15.18
C GLU A 158 12.36 -23.80 15.69
N ALA A 159 11.15 -23.84 16.25
CA ALA A 159 10.48 -25.09 16.63
C ALA A 159 10.24 -26.01 15.43
N ARG A 160 10.01 -25.43 14.23
CA ARG A 160 9.75 -26.18 13.01
C ARG A 160 10.99 -26.53 12.20
N HIS A 161 11.93 -25.59 12.09
CA HIS A 161 13.07 -25.69 11.18
C HIS A 161 14.43 -25.83 11.89
N GLY A 162 14.45 -25.81 13.21
CA GLY A 162 15.67 -25.81 14.03
C GLY A 162 16.19 -24.41 14.34
N ARG A 163 17.08 -24.32 15.33
CA ARG A 163 17.75 -23.08 15.72
C ARG A 163 18.56 -22.50 14.57
N SER A 164 18.61 -21.17 14.47
CA SER A 164 19.38 -20.49 13.45
C SER A 164 20.06 -19.20 13.90
N SER A 165 21.31 -19.05 13.48
CA SER A 165 22.11 -17.85 13.68
C SER A 165 21.46 -16.61 13.03
N LEU A 166 20.71 -16.79 11.94
CA LEU A 166 19.94 -15.70 11.34
C LEU A 166 18.81 -15.23 12.26
N ILE A 167 18.09 -16.16 12.89
CA ILE A 167 17.01 -15.83 13.82
C ILE A 167 17.58 -15.12 15.05
N ASP A 168 18.75 -15.54 15.54
CA ASP A 168 19.46 -14.84 16.61
C ASP A 168 19.83 -13.39 16.23
N VAL A 169 20.29 -13.15 15.01
CA VAL A 169 20.56 -11.79 14.49
C VAL A 169 19.28 -10.95 14.46
N LEU A 170 18.16 -11.50 13.97
CA LEU A 170 16.88 -10.79 13.95
C LEU A 170 16.38 -10.49 15.37
N ARG A 171 16.50 -11.46 16.28
CA ARG A 171 16.10 -11.29 17.68
C ARG A 171 16.92 -10.20 18.36
N LYS A 172 18.26 -10.23 18.23
CA LYS A 172 19.15 -9.16 18.68
C LYS A 172 18.72 -7.80 18.13
N TYR A 173 18.37 -7.72 16.85
CA TYR A 173 17.92 -6.47 16.24
C TYR A 173 16.60 -5.97 16.82
N TYR A 174 15.60 -6.83 17.06
CA TYR A 174 14.32 -6.43 17.64
C TYR A 174 14.39 -6.08 19.13
N HIS A 175 15.34 -6.65 19.87
CA HIS A 175 15.65 -6.32 21.27
C HIS A 175 16.58 -5.10 21.42
N ASN A 176 17.18 -4.61 20.34
CA ASN A 176 17.97 -3.38 20.35
C ASN A 176 17.05 -2.15 20.27
N ASP A 177 17.12 -1.30 21.28
CA ASP A 177 16.34 -0.06 21.41
C ASP A 177 17.01 1.15 20.76
N LEU A 178 18.22 1.00 20.23
CA LEU A 178 18.98 2.11 19.66
C LEU A 178 18.45 2.54 18.28
N TYR A 179 18.46 3.85 18.01
CA TYR A 179 18.22 4.44 16.70
C TYR A 179 18.86 5.82 16.56
N PHE A 180 19.04 6.28 15.33
CA PHE A 180 19.44 7.66 15.05
C PHE A 180 18.21 8.52 14.75
N ASP A 181 18.07 9.66 15.42
CA ASP A 181 17.00 10.62 15.13
C ASP A 181 17.26 11.44 13.84
N GLU A 182 16.38 12.39 13.51
CA GLU A 182 16.52 13.24 12.31
C GLU A 182 17.77 14.14 12.35
N ASP A 183 18.36 14.37 13.53
CA ASP A 183 19.60 15.12 13.73
C ASP A 183 20.85 14.20 13.74
N ASN A 184 20.69 12.92 13.38
CA ASN A 184 21.70 11.86 13.47
C ASN A 184 22.26 11.65 14.90
N ARG A 185 21.45 11.90 15.94
CA ARG A 185 21.84 11.61 17.32
C ARG A 185 21.34 10.23 17.72
N LEU A 186 22.20 9.48 18.41
CA LEU A 186 21.83 8.17 18.95
C LEU A 186 20.84 8.33 20.10
N GLN A 187 19.71 7.65 19.99
CA GLN A 187 18.61 7.61 20.95
C GLN A 187 18.30 6.16 21.33
N ALA A 188 17.61 5.95 22.45
CA ALA A 188 17.19 4.64 22.92
C ALA A 188 15.69 4.62 23.24
N LYS A 189 14.94 3.73 22.59
CA LYS A 189 13.52 3.47 22.84
C LYS A 189 13.11 2.14 22.19
N TYR A 190 12.21 1.40 22.83
CA TYR A 190 11.55 0.28 22.17
C TYR A 190 10.74 0.71 20.93
N GLN A 191 11.05 0.08 19.78
CA GLN A 191 10.51 0.47 18.45
C GLN A 191 9.46 -0.51 17.90
N SER A 192 9.05 -1.51 18.69
CA SER A 192 8.05 -2.50 18.27
C SER A 192 8.42 -3.18 16.94
N LEU A 193 7.56 -3.15 15.91
CA LEU A 193 7.83 -3.78 14.61
C LEU A 193 8.88 -3.02 13.78
N LYS A 194 9.32 -1.82 14.21
CA LYS A 194 10.26 -0.94 13.48
C LYS A 194 9.73 -0.62 12.07
N GLN A 195 8.64 0.15 11.99
CA GLN A 195 7.96 0.47 10.72
C GLN A 195 8.94 0.95 9.64
N GLY A 196 9.05 0.25 8.50
CA GLY A 196 10.04 0.54 7.47
C GLY A 196 11.12 -0.55 7.34
N CYS A 197 11.31 -1.35 8.39
CA CYS A 197 12.06 -2.60 8.34
C CYS A 197 11.33 -3.63 7.44
N PRO A 198 12.02 -4.31 6.52
CA PRO A 198 11.40 -5.36 5.69
C PRO A 198 10.72 -6.46 6.50
N VAL A 199 11.38 -7.03 7.53
CA VAL A 199 10.88 -8.14 8.37
C VAL A 199 9.61 -7.78 9.14
N ALA A 200 9.37 -6.48 9.37
CA ALA A 200 8.13 -5.99 9.95
C ALA A 200 6.89 -6.43 9.15
N SER A 201 7.04 -6.68 7.85
CA SER A 201 5.96 -7.12 6.96
C SER A 201 5.49 -8.53 7.31
N TRP A 202 6.42 -9.48 7.45
CA TRP A 202 6.10 -10.84 7.88
C TRP A 202 5.50 -10.85 9.28
N LEU A 203 6.11 -10.13 10.23
CA LEU A 203 5.59 -10.01 11.60
C LEU A 203 4.16 -9.43 11.61
N ALA A 204 3.90 -8.36 10.87
CA ALA A 204 2.57 -7.75 10.79
C ALA A 204 1.48 -8.72 10.29
N ASP A 205 1.84 -9.70 9.48
CA ASP A 205 0.90 -10.69 8.95
C ASP A 205 0.71 -11.87 9.90
N VAL A 206 1.78 -12.41 10.49
CA VAL A 206 1.70 -13.66 11.27
C VAL A 206 1.23 -13.47 12.71
N LEU A 207 1.44 -12.30 13.31
CA LEU A 207 1.11 -12.06 14.73
C LEU A 207 -0.38 -12.04 15.03
N LEU A 208 -1.21 -11.86 14.00
CA LEU A 208 -2.67 -11.82 14.09
C LEU A 208 -3.34 -13.08 13.52
N HIS A 209 -2.56 -14.14 13.24
CA HIS A 209 -3.08 -15.37 12.62
C HIS A 209 -4.27 -15.98 13.39
N ASP A 210 -4.15 -16.16 14.70
CA ASP A 210 -5.20 -16.81 15.51
C ASP A 210 -6.48 -15.97 15.52
N LEU A 211 -6.34 -14.64 15.61
CA LEU A 211 -7.44 -13.68 15.51
C LEU A 211 -8.11 -13.76 14.12
N ASP A 212 -7.32 -13.86 13.06
CA ASP A 212 -7.87 -14.00 11.71
C ASP A 212 -8.65 -15.31 11.55
N GLY A 213 -8.18 -16.39 12.18
CA GLY A 213 -8.87 -17.68 12.22
C GLY A 213 -10.23 -17.58 12.89
N GLU A 214 -10.30 -16.94 14.05
CA GLU A 214 -11.57 -16.75 14.77
C GLU A 214 -12.57 -15.89 13.99
N LEU A 215 -12.12 -14.78 13.41
CA LEU A 215 -13.00 -13.88 12.65
C LEU A 215 -13.45 -14.51 11.33
N SER A 216 -12.57 -15.24 10.64
CA SER A 216 -12.93 -15.93 9.40
C SER A 216 -13.86 -17.12 9.60
N GLY A 217 -13.88 -17.71 10.79
CA GLY A 217 -14.79 -18.81 11.15
C GLY A 217 -16.23 -18.36 11.48
N MET A 218 -16.52 -17.06 11.51
CA MET A 218 -17.85 -16.55 11.82
C MET A 218 -18.77 -16.50 10.59
N THR A 219 -20.07 -16.30 10.82
CA THR A 219 -21.07 -16.16 9.74
C THR A 219 -20.92 -14.79 9.06
N GLY A 220 -19.98 -14.72 8.14
CA GLY A 220 -19.67 -13.54 7.35
C GLY A 220 -18.44 -13.74 6.48
N TYR A 221 -17.93 -12.64 5.95
CA TYR A 221 -16.73 -12.55 5.17
C TYR A 221 -15.76 -11.62 5.89
N TYR A 222 -14.64 -12.18 6.32
CA TYR A 222 -13.55 -11.44 6.97
C TYR A 222 -12.32 -11.39 6.07
N ILE A 223 -11.72 -10.21 5.97
CA ILE A 223 -10.50 -9.97 5.21
C ILE A 223 -9.65 -8.90 5.93
N ARG A 224 -8.34 -9.11 5.93
CA ARG A 224 -7.35 -8.20 6.51
C ARG A 224 -6.25 -7.86 5.52
N TYR A 225 -5.81 -6.61 5.53
CA TYR A 225 -4.68 -6.11 4.78
C TYR A 225 -3.80 -5.28 5.73
N SER A 226 -2.81 -5.91 6.34
CA SER A 226 -1.97 -5.35 7.40
C SER A 226 -2.82 -4.94 8.60
N ASP A 227 -2.93 -3.65 8.90
CA ASP A 227 -3.77 -3.08 9.95
C ASP A 227 -5.23 -2.83 9.52
N ASP A 228 -5.52 -2.71 8.23
CA ASP A 228 -6.87 -2.51 7.69
C ASP A 228 -7.66 -3.85 7.73
N MET A 229 -8.77 -3.87 8.47
CA MET A 229 -9.66 -5.03 8.60
C MET A 229 -11.06 -4.71 8.09
N LEU A 230 -11.72 -5.72 7.52
CA LEU A 230 -13.08 -5.62 7.00
C LEU A 230 -13.85 -6.90 7.32
N PHE A 231 -15.04 -6.75 7.89
CA PHE A 231 -15.99 -7.82 8.11
C PHE A 231 -17.33 -7.46 7.49
N ILE A 232 -17.90 -8.36 6.71
CA ILE A 232 -19.21 -8.22 6.06
C ILE A 232 -20.06 -9.44 6.40
N GLY A 233 -21.25 -9.26 6.99
CA GLY A 233 -22.14 -10.37 7.27
C GLY A 233 -22.88 -10.25 8.59
N LYS A 234 -23.65 -11.29 8.93
CA LYS A 234 -24.60 -11.29 10.04
C LYS A 234 -23.92 -11.16 11.41
N ASP A 235 -22.75 -11.79 11.56
CA ASP A 235 -22.03 -11.83 12.83
C ASP A 235 -21.19 -10.56 13.08
N TYR A 236 -21.40 -9.46 12.34
CA TYR A 236 -20.56 -8.27 12.45
C TYR A 236 -20.41 -7.75 13.89
N GLY A 237 -21.49 -7.78 14.69
CA GLY A 237 -21.46 -7.35 16.09
C GLY A 237 -20.61 -8.26 16.98
N LYS A 238 -20.78 -9.58 16.83
CA LYS A 238 -19.96 -10.59 17.53
C LYS A 238 -18.50 -10.51 17.10
N ALA A 239 -18.24 -10.33 15.81
CA ALA A 239 -16.92 -10.17 15.25
C ALA A 239 -16.19 -8.95 15.83
N MET A 240 -16.88 -7.82 16.00
CA MET A 240 -16.30 -6.63 16.65
C MET A 240 -15.94 -6.90 18.11
N GLN A 241 -16.83 -7.56 18.87
CA GLN A 241 -16.58 -7.90 20.28
C GLN A 241 -15.35 -8.81 20.44
N VAL A 242 -15.26 -9.87 19.63
CA VAL A 242 -14.11 -10.78 19.63
C VAL A 242 -12.83 -10.06 19.23
N LEU A 243 -12.89 -9.20 18.20
CA LEU A 243 -11.76 -8.39 17.77
C LEU A 243 -11.23 -7.51 18.90
N GLU A 244 -12.10 -6.76 19.57
CA GLU A 244 -11.70 -5.89 20.69
C GLU A 244 -11.13 -6.69 21.86
N GLN A 245 -11.76 -7.81 22.22
CA GLN A 245 -11.28 -8.69 23.28
C GLN A 245 -9.89 -9.24 22.99
N ARG A 246 -9.70 -9.87 21.81
CA ARG A 246 -8.43 -10.50 21.41
C ARG A 246 -7.30 -9.52 21.24
N LEU A 247 -7.58 -8.32 20.72
CA LEU A 247 -6.59 -7.25 20.68
C LEU A 247 -6.20 -6.80 22.10
N GLY A 248 -7.18 -6.68 23.00
CA GLY A 248 -6.95 -6.37 24.42
C GLY A 248 -6.03 -7.38 25.11
N GLU A 249 -6.25 -8.69 24.88
CA GLU A 249 -5.39 -9.78 25.36
C GLU A 249 -3.94 -9.65 24.86
N LYS A 250 -3.76 -9.06 23.66
CA LYS A 250 -2.46 -8.77 23.04
C LYS A 250 -1.88 -7.40 23.38
N SER A 251 -2.49 -6.63 24.28
CA SER A 251 -2.12 -5.23 24.58
C SER A 251 -2.16 -4.31 23.35
N MET A 252 -2.98 -4.65 22.35
CA MET A 252 -3.24 -3.86 21.15
C MET A 252 -4.67 -3.30 21.21
N LYS A 253 -4.96 -2.27 20.41
CA LYS A 253 -6.29 -1.62 20.40
C LYS A 253 -6.69 -1.21 19.00
N LEU A 254 -7.99 -1.16 18.74
CA LEU A 254 -8.53 -0.50 17.56
C LEU A 254 -8.33 1.01 17.63
N ASN A 255 -8.28 1.66 16.47
CA ASN A 255 -8.38 3.10 16.39
C ASN A 255 -9.87 3.50 16.38
N PRO A 256 -10.40 4.09 17.47
CA PRO A 256 -11.83 4.38 17.57
C PRO A 256 -12.31 5.36 16.49
N LYS A 257 -11.42 6.21 15.94
CA LYS A 257 -11.76 7.16 14.86
C LYS A 257 -11.91 6.51 13.50
N LYS A 258 -11.49 5.25 13.34
CA LYS A 258 -11.46 4.55 12.04
C LYS A 258 -12.29 3.28 12.02
N VAL A 259 -12.88 2.90 13.15
CA VAL A 259 -14.01 1.97 13.20
C VAL A 259 -15.20 2.63 12.49
N GLU A 260 -15.70 1.98 11.45
CA GLU A 260 -16.82 2.47 10.65
C GLU A 260 -17.75 1.31 10.30
N TYR A 261 -19.01 1.41 10.72
CA TYR A 261 -20.04 0.47 10.30
C TYR A 261 -20.49 0.78 8.87
N LEU A 262 -20.58 -0.27 8.06
CA LEU A 262 -20.87 -0.17 6.64
C LEU A 262 -22.38 -0.10 6.44
N MET A 263 -22.86 0.98 5.86
CA MET A 263 -24.29 1.15 5.55
C MET A 263 -24.54 0.82 4.08
N SER A 264 -25.63 0.12 3.79
CA SER A 264 -26.00 -0.28 2.42
C SER A 264 -26.21 0.89 1.46
N ASP A 265 -26.58 2.07 1.97
CA ASP A 265 -26.91 3.26 1.19
C ASP A 265 -25.73 4.26 1.07
N ARG A 266 -24.59 4.00 1.71
CA ARG A 266 -23.44 4.93 1.77
C ARG A 266 -22.18 4.32 1.18
N TRP A 267 -21.37 5.20 0.60
CA TRP A 267 -20.01 4.88 0.17
C TRP A 267 -19.04 4.93 1.34
N PHE A 268 -18.25 3.87 1.51
CA PHE A 268 -17.18 3.83 2.52
C PHE A 268 -15.82 3.60 1.85
N LYS A 269 -14.74 4.08 2.49
CA LYS A 269 -13.36 3.96 1.99
C LYS A 269 -12.74 2.63 2.43
N PHE A 270 -12.17 1.85 1.53
CA PHE A 270 -11.33 0.69 1.85
C PHE A 270 -10.18 0.55 0.84
N LEU A 271 -8.95 0.36 1.34
CA LEU A 271 -7.71 0.21 0.56
C LEU A 271 -7.53 1.25 -0.58
N GLY A 272 -7.92 2.49 -0.31
CA GLY A 272 -7.79 3.61 -1.26
C GLY A 272 -8.94 3.76 -2.26
N PHE A 273 -9.94 2.89 -2.23
CA PHE A 273 -11.15 2.97 -3.04
C PHE A 273 -12.37 3.28 -2.17
N SER A 274 -13.45 3.71 -2.81
CA SER A 274 -14.78 3.84 -2.20
C SER A 274 -15.70 2.76 -2.76
N ILE A 275 -16.42 2.08 -1.90
CA ILE A 275 -17.28 0.94 -2.24
C ILE A 275 -18.72 1.25 -1.80
N LYS A 276 -19.70 0.90 -2.65
CA LYS A 276 -21.13 0.86 -2.31
C LYS A 276 -21.80 -0.23 -3.15
N GLY A 277 -22.24 -1.32 -2.52
CA GLY A 277 -22.75 -2.47 -3.25
C GLY A 277 -21.70 -3.05 -4.20
N ASP A 278 -22.10 -3.26 -5.45
CA ASP A 278 -21.25 -3.69 -6.56
C ASP A 278 -20.43 -2.54 -7.19
N MET A 279 -20.62 -1.30 -6.71
CA MET A 279 -19.95 -0.14 -7.28
C MET A 279 -18.65 0.20 -6.55
N ILE A 280 -17.62 0.49 -7.35
CA ILE A 280 -16.28 0.86 -6.89
C ILE A 280 -15.81 2.13 -7.62
N SER A 281 -15.39 3.10 -6.83
CA SER A 281 -14.89 4.40 -7.28
C SER A 281 -13.60 4.79 -6.54
N PRO A 282 -12.79 5.76 -7.00
CA PRO A 282 -11.66 6.25 -6.21
C PRO A 282 -12.12 6.87 -4.89
N SER A 283 -11.37 6.64 -3.80
CA SER A 283 -11.68 7.29 -2.52
C SER A 283 -11.53 8.80 -2.56
N ALA A 284 -12.17 9.50 -1.60
CA ALA A 284 -12.06 10.94 -1.43
C ALA A 284 -10.60 11.45 -1.45
N SER A 285 -9.67 10.73 -0.81
CA SER A 285 -8.25 11.13 -0.80
C SER A 285 -7.55 10.90 -2.13
N ARG A 286 -7.88 9.82 -2.86
CA ARG A 286 -7.40 9.63 -4.24
C ARG A 286 -7.94 10.70 -5.19
N ILE A 287 -9.19 11.12 -5.05
CA ILE A 287 -9.80 12.21 -5.84
C ILE A 287 -9.07 13.53 -5.58
N LYS A 288 -8.81 13.86 -4.31
CA LYS A 288 -8.07 15.08 -3.93
C LYS A 288 -6.64 15.09 -4.48
N THR A 289 -5.94 13.96 -4.40
CA THR A 289 -4.58 13.81 -4.95
C THR A 289 -4.59 13.93 -6.48
N PHE A 290 -5.54 13.26 -7.15
CA PHE A 290 -5.73 13.37 -8.59
C PHE A 290 -5.93 14.82 -9.02
N GLN A 291 -6.86 15.55 -8.37
CA GLN A 291 -7.09 16.95 -8.64
C GLN A 291 -5.81 17.77 -8.48
N LYS A 292 -5.11 17.64 -7.35
CA LYS A 292 -3.87 18.37 -7.06
C LYS A 292 -2.80 18.12 -8.12
N GLU A 293 -2.60 16.87 -8.52
CA GLU A 293 -1.57 16.50 -9.49
C GLU A 293 -1.90 16.98 -10.91
N ILE A 294 -3.18 16.94 -11.32
CA ILE A 294 -3.62 17.51 -12.60
C ILE A 294 -3.46 19.03 -12.59
N GLU A 295 -3.91 19.73 -11.54
CA GLU A 295 -3.80 21.19 -11.44
C GLU A 295 -2.34 21.65 -11.46
N ARG A 296 -1.46 20.98 -10.71
CA ARG A 296 -0.02 21.27 -10.65
C ARG A 296 0.66 21.21 -12.02
N ARG A 297 0.23 20.29 -12.88
CA ARG A 297 0.77 20.09 -14.24
C ARG A 297 0.14 21.01 -15.29
N THR A 298 -0.96 21.67 -14.95
CA THR A 298 -1.78 22.44 -15.89
C THR A 298 -1.99 23.87 -15.38
N ILE A 299 -3.13 24.15 -14.75
CA ILE A 299 -3.61 25.48 -14.42
C ILE A 299 -2.79 26.17 -13.31
N ARG A 300 -2.05 25.42 -12.48
CA ARG A 300 -1.12 25.97 -11.47
C ARG A 300 0.32 26.07 -11.97
N ASN A 301 0.58 25.84 -13.26
CA ASN A 301 1.86 26.09 -13.89
C ASN A 301 1.71 27.21 -14.94
N PRO A 302 1.94 28.49 -14.58
CA PRO A 302 1.73 29.62 -15.48
C PRO A 302 2.58 29.57 -16.76
N ARG A 303 3.77 28.95 -16.69
CA ARG A 303 4.75 28.88 -17.79
C ARG A 303 4.58 27.66 -18.70
N THR A 304 3.58 26.81 -18.44
CA THR A 304 3.35 25.62 -19.27
C THR A 304 2.69 25.97 -20.61
N THR A 305 2.97 25.18 -21.65
CA THR A 305 2.30 25.25 -22.96
C THR A 305 1.29 24.11 -23.10
N PRO A 306 0.32 24.17 -24.02
CA PRO A 306 -0.64 23.08 -24.23
C PRO A 306 0.03 21.71 -24.42
N ALA A 307 1.03 21.62 -25.29
CA ALA A 307 1.75 20.36 -25.53
C ALA A 307 2.51 19.86 -24.29
N LYS A 308 3.20 20.76 -23.56
CA LYS A 308 3.90 20.40 -22.31
C LYS A 308 2.92 19.91 -21.23
N ALA A 309 1.76 20.55 -21.12
CA ALA A 309 0.71 20.18 -20.17
C ALA A 309 0.13 18.80 -20.48
N VAL A 310 -0.21 18.53 -21.76
CA VAL A 310 -0.68 17.20 -22.21
C VAL A 310 0.36 16.12 -21.89
N ASN A 311 1.63 16.33 -22.26
CA ASN A 311 2.69 15.36 -22.01
C ASN A 311 2.89 15.09 -20.51
N ALA A 312 2.84 16.14 -19.67
CA ALA A 312 2.95 15.99 -18.22
C ALA A 312 1.76 15.23 -17.62
N VAL A 313 0.54 15.48 -18.10
CA VAL A 313 -0.67 14.77 -17.70
C VAL A 313 -0.61 13.30 -18.13
N ASN A 314 -0.26 13.00 -19.39
CA ASN A 314 -0.09 11.62 -19.88
C ASN A 314 0.98 10.87 -19.08
N ARG A 315 2.09 11.54 -18.73
CA ARG A 315 3.14 10.92 -17.92
C ARG A 315 2.62 10.49 -16.54
N TYR A 316 1.81 11.33 -15.90
CA TYR A 316 1.22 11.00 -14.60
C TYR A 316 0.11 9.94 -14.71
N LEU A 317 -0.82 10.13 -15.64
CA LEU A 317 -1.98 9.25 -15.76
C LEU A 317 -1.59 7.87 -16.28
N TYR A 318 -0.74 7.81 -17.30
CA TYR A 318 -0.62 6.62 -18.13
C TYR A 318 0.79 6.00 -18.13
N LYS A 319 1.85 6.81 -18.16
CA LYS A 319 3.25 6.31 -18.25
C LYS A 319 3.82 5.85 -16.90
N GLY A 320 3.63 6.66 -15.85
CA GLY A 320 4.12 6.35 -14.50
C GLY A 320 5.62 6.06 -14.47
N ASN A 321 6.00 4.94 -13.83
CA ASN A 321 7.38 4.43 -13.79
C ASN A 321 7.67 3.34 -14.84
N GLY A 322 6.80 3.17 -15.85
CA GLY A 322 6.90 2.11 -16.86
C GLY A 322 6.12 0.84 -16.53
N GLU A 323 5.97 0.51 -15.24
CA GLU A 323 5.22 -0.66 -14.79
C GLU A 323 3.86 -0.26 -14.19
N PHE A 324 3.88 0.75 -13.31
CA PHE A 324 2.73 1.26 -12.60
C PHE A 324 2.50 2.74 -12.90
N SER A 325 1.25 3.10 -13.17
CA SER A 325 0.77 4.47 -13.31
C SER A 325 -0.55 4.65 -12.56
N TRP A 326 -1.08 5.88 -12.53
CA TRP A 326 -2.40 6.11 -11.96
C TRP A 326 -3.46 5.22 -12.63
N ALA A 327 -3.41 5.11 -13.96
CA ALA A 327 -4.39 4.33 -14.73
C ALA A 327 -4.33 2.84 -14.40
N THR A 328 -3.13 2.25 -14.36
CA THR A 328 -2.99 0.80 -14.10
C THR A 328 -3.40 0.42 -12.68
N GLN A 329 -3.32 1.36 -11.72
CA GLN A 329 -3.71 1.15 -10.33
C GLN A 329 -5.19 1.42 -10.05
N VAL A 330 -5.88 2.19 -10.91
CA VAL A 330 -7.24 2.69 -10.62
C VAL A 330 -8.28 2.12 -11.59
N LEU A 331 -7.99 2.15 -12.89
CA LEU A 331 -8.98 1.86 -13.93
C LEU A 331 -9.44 0.40 -14.01
N PRO A 332 -8.59 -0.60 -13.71
CA PRO A 332 -9.06 -1.99 -13.65
C PRO A 332 -10.03 -2.27 -12.50
N VAL A 333 -9.98 -1.45 -11.44
CA VAL A 333 -10.75 -1.66 -10.20
C VAL A 333 -12.05 -0.85 -10.20
N CYS A 334 -12.01 0.39 -10.69
CA CYS A 334 -13.19 1.25 -10.69
C CYS A 334 -14.16 0.86 -11.81
N ASN A 335 -15.44 0.76 -11.48
CA ASN A 335 -16.51 0.38 -12.42
C ASN A 335 -17.62 1.42 -12.56
N VAL A 336 -17.60 2.50 -11.78
CA VAL A 336 -18.55 3.62 -11.92
C VAL A 336 -18.16 4.50 -13.11
N ARG A 337 -18.80 4.28 -14.25
CA ARG A 337 -18.53 5.05 -15.48
C ARG A 337 -18.72 6.56 -15.30
N ARG A 338 -19.79 6.97 -14.61
CA ARG A 338 -20.10 8.37 -14.34
C ARG A 338 -18.96 9.10 -13.62
N ASP A 339 -18.39 8.47 -12.60
CA ASP A 339 -17.30 9.04 -11.80
C ASP A 339 -16.02 9.19 -12.63
N LEU A 340 -15.68 8.18 -13.44
CA LEU A 340 -14.57 8.25 -14.39
C LEU A 340 -14.75 9.34 -15.44
N ASP A 341 -15.99 9.54 -15.91
CA ASP A 341 -16.33 10.62 -16.84
C ASP A 341 -16.17 12.00 -16.20
N GLU A 342 -16.50 12.18 -14.91
CA GLU A 342 -16.26 13.44 -14.21
C GLU A 342 -14.76 13.73 -14.01
N LEU A 343 -13.95 12.71 -13.70
CA LEU A 343 -12.49 12.85 -13.68
C LEU A 343 -11.95 13.28 -15.06
N ASN A 344 -12.42 12.65 -16.14
CA ASN A 344 -12.00 12.97 -17.50
C ASN A 344 -12.42 14.40 -17.90
N LYS A 345 -13.65 14.80 -17.58
CA LYS A 345 -14.13 16.18 -17.82
C LYS A 345 -13.27 17.21 -17.09
N PHE A 346 -12.84 16.91 -15.87
CA PHE A 346 -11.94 17.79 -15.12
C PHE A 346 -10.56 17.93 -15.78
N VAL A 347 -9.95 16.83 -16.21
CA VAL A 347 -8.66 16.86 -16.95
C VAL A 347 -8.78 17.70 -18.21
N MET A 348 -9.83 17.46 -19.02
CA MET A 348 -10.03 18.22 -20.25
C MET A 348 -10.25 19.72 -19.98
N ASP A 349 -11.01 20.08 -18.95
CA ASP A 349 -11.24 21.50 -18.63
C ASP A 349 -9.94 22.19 -18.18
N CYS A 350 -9.09 21.49 -17.42
CA CYS A 350 -7.75 21.96 -17.05
C CYS A 350 -6.83 22.17 -18.27
N LEU A 351 -6.80 21.21 -19.21
CA LEU A 351 -6.00 21.32 -20.43
C LEU A 351 -6.50 22.46 -21.35
N ARG A 352 -7.82 22.59 -21.53
CA ARG A 352 -8.41 23.73 -22.28
C ARG A 352 -8.09 25.08 -21.64
N ALA A 353 -8.04 25.13 -20.31
CA ALA A 353 -7.67 26.33 -19.58
C ALA A 353 -6.21 26.75 -19.79
N VAL A 354 -5.31 25.81 -20.05
CA VAL A 354 -3.93 26.13 -20.47
C VAL A 354 -3.95 26.79 -21.85
N SER A 355 -4.65 26.22 -22.83
CA SER A 355 -4.71 26.76 -24.19
C SER A 355 -5.33 28.15 -24.28
N THR A 356 -6.32 28.45 -23.43
CA THR A 356 -7.06 29.72 -23.44
C THR A 356 -6.52 30.74 -22.44
N GLY A 357 -5.58 30.36 -21.56
CA GLY A 357 -5.11 31.16 -20.43
C GLY A 357 -6.11 31.35 -19.29
N LYS A 358 -7.37 30.93 -19.46
CA LYS A 358 -8.49 31.16 -18.54
C LYS A 358 -8.62 30.03 -17.51
N ARG A 359 -7.86 30.14 -16.42
CA ARG A 359 -7.59 29.06 -15.45
C ARG A 359 -8.62 28.73 -14.36
N LYS A 360 -9.68 29.52 -14.18
CA LYS A 360 -10.74 29.25 -13.18
C LYS A 360 -11.74 28.17 -13.64
N VAL A 361 -11.39 26.89 -13.47
CA VAL A 361 -12.15 25.73 -13.98
C VAL A 361 -13.00 24.98 -12.94
N GLY A 362 -12.87 25.30 -11.65
CA GLY A 362 -13.55 24.58 -10.57
C GLY A 362 -12.73 23.38 -10.07
N GLY A 363 -13.37 22.38 -9.49
CA GLY A 363 -12.70 21.25 -8.83
C GLY A 363 -13.57 20.00 -8.72
N LEU A 364 -13.04 18.99 -8.06
CA LEU A 364 -13.70 17.72 -7.78
C LEU A 364 -14.11 17.66 -6.30
N GLY A 365 -15.23 17.02 -6.02
CA GLY A 365 -15.74 16.75 -4.68
C GLY A 365 -16.16 15.29 -4.54
N TYR A 366 -16.43 14.89 -3.29
CA TYR A 366 -16.86 13.55 -2.92
C TYR A 366 -18.17 13.63 -2.14
N VAL A 367 -19.14 12.78 -2.49
CA VAL A 367 -20.45 12.69 -1.82
C VAL A 367 -20.71 11.24 -1.42
N SER A 368 -20.67 10.96 -0.12
CA SER A 368 -20.84 9.59 0.42
C SER A 368 -22.26 9.04 0.31
N THR A 369 -23.24 9.88 0.01
CA THR A 369 -24.65 9.50 -0.17
C THR A 369 -25.08 9.44 -1.63
N GLY A 370 -24.14 9.59 -2.57
CA GLY A 370 -24.46 9.54 -4.00
C GLY A 370 -25.05 8.20 -4.42
N GLN A 371 -26.06 8.23 -5.30
CA GLN A 371 -26.73 7.02 -5.78
C GLN A 371 -25.88 6.29 -6.83
N ASP A 372 -25.58 6.93 -7.97
CA ASP A 372 -24.88 6.30 -9.11
C ASP A 372 -23.39 6.71 -9.23
N GLY A 373 -22.76 6.98 -8.10
CA GLY A 373 -21.39 7.46 -8.00
C GLY A 373 -21.18 8.40 -6.84
N CYS A 374 -19.91 8.64 -6.49
CA CYS A 374 -19.52 9.51 -5.38
C CYS A 374 -18.76 10.76 -5.83
N ILE A 375 -18.40 10.91 -7.12
CA ILE A 375 -17.64 12.06 -7.61
C ILE A 375 -18.59 13.14 -8.11
N VAL A 376 -18.41 14.35 -7.57
CA VAL A 376 -19.07 15.56 -8.08
C VAL A 376 -18.04 16.51 -8.66
N ARG A 377 -18.45 17.30 -9.65
CA ARG A 377 -17.56 18.24 -10.33
C ARG A 377 -18.14 19.65 -10.29
N GLY A 378 -17.46 20.54 -9.57
CA GLY A 378 -17.76 21.97 -9.58
C GLY A 378 -17.25 22.61 -10.87
N LYS A 379 -18.09 23.35 -11.59
CA LYS A 379 -17.70 24.07 -12.80
C LYS A 379 -17.35 25.51 -12.48
N GLY A 380 -16.12 25.91 -12.77
CA GLY A 380 -15.69 27.31 -12.64
C GLY A 380 -16.23 28.21 -13.75
N ARG A 381 -16.24 29.53 -13.51
CA ARG A 381 -16.80 30.54 -14.43
C ARG A 381 -16.24 30.50 -15.87
N ASN A 382 -15.02 29.98 -16.05
CA ASN A 382 -14.38 29.94 -17.37
C ASN A 382 -14.70 28.69 -18.18
N VAL A 383 -15.30 27.65 -17.59
CA VAL A 383 -15.46 26.33 -18.25
C VAL A 383 -16.24 26.43 -19.55
N LYS A 384 -17.39 27.13 -19.55
CA LYS A 384 -18.23 27.30 -20.75
C LYS A 384 -17.47 28.03 -21.86
N ALA A 385 -16.80 29.12 -21.52
CA ALA A 385 -16.03 29.93 -22.48
C ALA A 385 -14.84 29.14 -23.06
N ASN A 386 -14.13 28.36 -22.25
CA ASN A 386 -12.97 27.59 -22.72
C ASN A 386 -13.39 26.51 -23.71
N ARG A 387 -14.51 25.83 -23.45
CA ARG A 387 -15.05 24.79 -24.34
C ARG A 387 -15.48 25.36 -25.69
N GLY A 388 -16.10 26.54 -25.73
CA GLY A 388 -16.46 27.19 -26.99
C GLY A 388 -15.27 27.65 -27.83
N LYS A 389 -14.08 27.81 -27.22
CA LYS A 389 -12.85 28.29 -27.88
C LYS A 389 -11.83 27.19 -28.17
N THR A 390 -12.16 25.93 -27.91
CA THR A 390 -11.22 24.82 -28.08
C THR A 390 -11.90 23.66 -28.79
N PRO A 391 -11.16 22.82 -29.55
CA PRO A 391 -11.73 21.65 -30.17
C PRO A 391 -12.30 20.66 -29.16
N GLY A 392 -13.23 19.81 -29.63
CA GLY A 392 -13.81 18.74 -28.82
C GLY A 392 -12.76 17.74 -28.33
N ILE A 393 -11.81 17.40 -29.20
CA ILE A 393 -10.68 16.52 -28.95
C ILE A 393 -9.44 17.36 -28.60
N ILE A 394 -8.67 16.93 -27.60
CA ILE A 394 -7.40 17.56 -27.25
C ILE A 394 -6.27 16.75 -27.90
N PRO A 395 -5.52 17.31 -28.86
CA PRO A 395 -4.43 16.57 -29.52
C PRO A 395 -3.43 15.99 -28.52
N GLY A 396 -3.06 14.72 -28.72
CA GLY A 396 -2.14 14.00 -27.86
C GLY A 396 -2.72 13.54 -26.52
N TYR A 397 -4.02 13.73 -26.25
CA TYR A 397 -4.66 13.24 -25.02
C TYR A 397 -5.69 12.14 -25.32
N LEU A 398 -5.47 10.96 -24.76
CA LEU A 398 -6.46 9.88 -24.75
C LEU A 398 -7.32 9.99 -23.49
N THR A 399 -8.64 9.83 -23.66
CA THR A 399 -9.59 9.94 -22.55
C THR A 399 -9.42 8.81 -21.55
N ILE A 400 -9.78 9.06 -20.29
CA ILE A 400 -9.73 8.03 -19.24
C ILE A 400 -10.58 6.81 -19.62
N GLY A 401 -11.74 7.02 -20.25
CA GLY A 401 -12.60 5.94 -20.73
C GLY A 401 -11.94 5.07 -21.81
N CYS A 402 -11.24 5.69 -22.77
CA CYS A 402 -10.48 4.97 -23.80
C CYS A 402 -9.38 4.11 -23.17
N MET A 403 -8.60 4.69 -22.25
CA MET A 403 -7.50 3.97 -21.59
C MET A 403 -7.99 2.87 -20.65
N ARG A 404 -9.16 3.04 -20.03
CA ARG A 404 -9.82 1.96 -19.27
C ARG A 404 -10.26 0.83 -20.19
N GLY A 405 -10.90 1.14 -21.31
CA GLY A 405 -11.30 0.15 -22.30
C GLY A 405 -10.11 -0.71 -22.74
N ALA A 406 -9.00 -0.06 -23.07
CA ALA A 406 -7.75 -0.74 -23.41
C ALA A 406 -7.24 -1.68 -22.30
N LEU A 407 -7.23 -1.24 -21.04
CA LEU A 407 -6.82 -2.08 -19.90
C LEU A 407 -7.72 -3.28 -19.68
N LEU A 408 -9.03 -3.11 -19.87
CA LEU A 408 -10.01 -4.21 -19.74
C LEU A 408 -9.91 -5.20 -20.91
N THR A 409 -9.50 -4.74 -22.09
CA THR A 409 -9.19 -5.62 -23.23
C THR A 409 -7.92 -6.42 -22.98
N SER A 410 -6.78 -5.74 -22.81
CA SER A 410 -5.52 -6.38 -22.42
C SER A 410 -4.43 -5.37 -22.06
N ARG A 411 -3.43 -5.81 -21.29
CA ARG A 411 -2.27 -4.97 -20.98
C ARG A 411 -1.47 -4.59 -22.23
N ALA A 412 -1.42 -5.46 -23.24
CA ALA A 412 -0.73 -5.20 -24.50
C ALA A 412 -1.37 -4.02 -25.26
N VAL A 413 -2.70 -4.01 -25.39
CA VAL A 413 -3.44 -2.92 -26.06
C VAL A 413 -3.20 -1.58 -25.34
N TYR A 414 -3.26 -1.59 -24.00
CA TYR A 414 -2.93 -0.40 -23.22
C TYR A 414 -1.51 0.09 -23.48
N ASN A 415 -0.51 -0.80 -23.46
CA ASN A 415 0.88 -0.43 -23.68
C ASN A 415 1.11 0.17 -25.09
N THR A 416 0.45 -0.38 -26.12
CA THR A 416 0.47 0.18 -27.48
C THR A 416 -0.07 1.61 -27.52
N LEU A 417 -1.19 1.88 -26.86
CA LEU A 417 -1.73 3.24 -26.77
C LEU A 417 -0.78 4.17 -26.01
N VAL A 418 -0.20 3.73 -24.90
CA VAL A 418 0.76 4.53 -24.11
C VAL A 418 2.01 4.87 -24.92
N ALA A 419 2.49 3.96 -25.77
CA ALA A 419 3.63 4.21 -26.64
C ALA A 419 3.38 5.30 -27.69
N SER A 420 2.12 5.56 -28.05
CA SER A 420 1.72 6.62 -28.99
C SER A 420 1.56 8.01 -28.35
N LEU A 421 1.65 8.11 -27.02
CA LEU A 421 1.36 9.32 -26.22
C LEU A 421 2.57 10.20 -25.89
#